data_AF-A0AAV2IM08-F1
#
_entry.id   AF-A0AAV2IM08-F1
#
_cell.length_a   1.000
_cell.length_b   1.000
_cell.length_c   1.000
_cell.angle_alpha   90.00
_cell.angle_beta   90.00
_cell.angle_gamma   90.00
#
_symmetry.space_group_name_H-M   'P 1'
#
loop_
_entity.id
_entity.type
_entity.pdbx_description
1 polymer ?
#
loop_
_entity_poly.entity_id
_entity_poly.type
_entity_poly.pdbx_seq_one_letter_code
_entity_poly.pdbx_strand_id
1 'polypeptide(L)' 'GRNIALKQNTSQTSTFTMPGYSFIAGNAVDGATHSDVRHNSCTQTNDERVPVWNVSFDRSYFITRYVLYSAGGPTGM' A
#
# COMPACT_ATOMS: atom_id res chain seq x y z
N GLY A 1 7.45 11.11 -15.03
CA GLY A 1 8.60 10.65 -14.24
C GLY A 1 8.54 9.15 -14.06
N ARG A 2 9.67 8.47 -13.78
CA ARG A 2 9.71 7.03 -13.52
C ARG A 2 9.19 6.73 -12.11
N ASN A 3 8.23 5.81 -11.97
CA ASN A 3 7.85 5.28 -10.66
C ASN A 3 8.95 4.34 -10.17
N ILE A 4 9.74 4.80 -9.20
CA ILE A 4 10.80 4.00 -8.57
C ILE A 4 10.30 3.14 -7.40
N ALA A 5 9.07 3.36 -6.92
CA ALA A 5 8.49 2.58 -5.83
C ALA A 5 7.97 1.22 -6.31
N LEU A 6 7.67 1.07 -7.61
CA LEU A 6 7.12 -0.15 -8.21
C LEU A 6 7.93 -1.39 -7.81
N LYS A 7 7.25 -2.36 -7.18
CA LYS A 7 7.79 -3.65 -6.73
C LYS A 7 8.96 -3.56 -5.74
N GLN A 8 9.13 -2.41 -5.08
CA GLN A 8 10.12 -2.27 -4.01
C GLN A 8 9.71 -3.06 -2.77
N ASN A 9 10.69 -3.32 -1.91
CA ASN A 9 10.42 -4.00 -0.65
C ASN A 9 9.64 -3.09 0.29
N THR A 10 8.62 -3.63 0.95
CA THR A 10 7.69 -2.85 1.77
C THR A 10 7.41 -3.56 3.08
N SER A 11 7.06 -2.79 4.09
CA SER A 11 6.61 -3.31 5.37
C SER A 11 5.51 -2.42 5.93
N GLN A 12 4.69 -2.98 6.81
CA GLN A 12 3.73 -2.22 7.60
C GLN A 12 3.71 -2.78 9.01
N THR A 13 3.37 -1.94 9.99
CA THR A 13 3.37 -2.26 11.42
C THR A 13 2.54 -3.50 11.75
N SER A 14 1.42 -3.66 11.06
CA SER A 14 0.56 -4.83 11.16
C SER A 14 -0.19 -5.06 9.84
N THR A 15 -0.66 -6.28 9.59
CA THR A 15 -1.47 -6.58 8.40
C THR A 15 -2.84 -7.06 8.84
N PHE A 16 -3.89 -6.32 8.46
CA PHE A 16 -5.26 -6.77 8.65
C PHE A 16 -5.53 -8.01 7.79
N THR A 17 -6.17 -9.02 8.37
CA THR A 17 -6.46 -10.28 7.68
C THR A 17 -7.96 -10.48 7.61
N MET A 18 -8.47 -10.70 6.40
CA MET A 18 -9.87 -11.01 6.13
C MET A 18 -9.93 -12.09 5.05
N PRO A 19 -10.68 -13.18 5.23
CA PRO A 19 -10.78 -14.25 4.23
C PRO A 19 -11.18 -13.70 2.86
N GLY A 20 -10.42 -14.06 1.82
CA GLY A 20 -10.67 -13.63 0.44
C GLY A 20 -10.07 -12.26 0.06
N TYR A 21 -9.44 -11.55 1.00
CA TYR A 21 -8.83 -10.25 0.76
C TYR A 21 -7.33 -10.26 1.06
N SER A 22 -6.57 -9.48 0.29
CA SER A 22 -5.14 -9.23 0.51
C SER A 22 -4.93 -7.76 0.87
N PHE A 23 -4.26 -7.54 2.01
CA PHE A 23 -3.94 -6.21 2.53
C PHE A 23 -2.45 -6.01 2.82
N ILE A 24 -1.60 -6.84 2.22
CA ILE A 24 -0.15 -6.81 2.44
C ILE A 24 0.46 -5.47 2.00
N ALA A 25 1.57 -5.07 2.62
CA ALA A 25 2.26 -3.81 2.34
C ALA A 25 2.61 -3.63 0.85
N GLY A 26 2.92 -4.72 0.14
CA GLY A 26 3.32 -4.72 -1.26
C GLY A 26 2.24 -4.23 -2.22
N ASN A 27 0.97 -4.26 -1.82
CA ASN A 27 -0.14 -3.81 -2.66
C ASN A 27 -0.02 -2.32 -3.02
N ALA A 28 0.56 -1.47 -2.15
CA ALA A 28 0.76 -0.05 -2.48
C ALA A 28 1.83 0.21 -3.56
N VAL A 29 2.58 -0.82 -3.97
CA VAL A 29 3.64 -0.73 -4.98
C VAL A 29 3.51 -1.78 -6.08
N ASP A 30 2.33 -2.38 -6.24
CA ASP A 30 2.07 -3.42 -7.24
C ASP A 30 1.89 -2.86 -8.67
N GLY A 31 1.63 -1.56 -8.79
CA GLY A 31 1.42 -0.83 -10.05
C GLY A 31 -0.04 -0.57 -10.40
N ALA A 32 -0.99 -1.09 -9.62
CA ALA A 32 -2.39 -0.76 -9.71
C ALA A 32 -2.74 0.43 -8.79
N THR A 33 -3.79 1.15 -9.17
CA THR A 33 -4.27 2.36 -8.48
C THR A 33 -5.73 2.22 -8.05
N HIS A 34 -6.20 0.96 -7.96
CA HIS A 34 -7.55 0.64 -7.58
C HIS A 34 -7.80 1.08 -6.13
N SER A 35 -8.82 1.90 -5.93
CA SER A 35 -9.23 2.36 -4.61
C SER A 35 -10.17 1.38 -3.91
N ASP A 36 -10.80 0.47 -4.64
CA ASP A 36 -11.71 -0.53 -4.07
C ASP A 36 -10.93 -1.77 -3.58
N VAL A 37 -11.00 -2.02 -2.27
CA VAL A 37 -10.31 -3.10 -1.56
C VAL A 37 -10.60 -4.49 -2.12
N ARG A 38 -11.73 -4.69 -2.81
CA ARG A 38 -12.08 -5.96 -3.47
C ARG A 38 -11.12 -6.34 -4.60
N HIS A 39 -10.32 -5.40 -5.11
CA HIS A 39 -9.30 -5.66 -6.13
C HIS A 39 -7.98 -6.19 -5.56
N ASN A 40 -7.85 -6.36 -4.24
CA ASN A 40 -6.63 -6.87 -3.60
C ASN A 40 -5.37 -6.05 -3.90
N SER A 41 -5.55 -4.75 -4.08
CA SER A 41 -4.49 -3.77 -4.43
C SER A 41 -4.45 -2.58 -3.44
N CYS A 42 -4.99 -2.78 -2.24
CA CYS A 42 -4.88 -1.83 -1.13
C CYS A 42 -4.07 -2.43 0.03
N THR A 43 -3.43 -1.58 0.83
CA THR A 43 -2.79 -1.97 2.10
C THR A 43 -3.73 -1.69 3.25
N GLN A 44 -3.70 -2.50 4.31
CA GLN A 44 -4.45 -2.21 5.52
C GLN A 44 -3.73 -2.76 6.76
N THR A 45 -3.49 -1.88 7.74
CA THR A 45 -3.05 -2.26 9.07
C THR A 45 -4.25 -2.69 9.91
N ASN A 46 -3.98 -3.36 11.04
CA ASN A 46 -4.98 -3.48 12.09
C ASN A 46 -5.28 -2.09 12.69
N ASP A 47 -6.34 -2.01 13.49
CA ASP A 47 -6.59 -0.84 14.31
C ASP A 47 -5.51 -0.72 15.38
N GLU A 48 -4.66 0.31 15.26
CA GLU A 48 -3.54 0.56 16.14
C GLU A 48 -3.26 2.06 16.26
N ARG A 49 -2.62 2.46 17.36
CA ARG A 49 -2.45 3.89 17.70
C ARG A 49 -1.57 4.66 16.71
N VAL A 50 -0.56 4.01 16.15
CA VAL A 50 0.45 4.63 15.26
C VAL A 50 0.75 3.66 14.11
N PRO A 51 -0.17 3.53 13.12
CA PRO A 51 0.06 2.67 11.97
C PRO A 51 1.15 3.28 11.08
N VAL A 52 2.08 2.46 10.61
CA VAL A 52 3.16 2.91 9.71
C VAL A 52 3.30 1.94 8.56
N TRP A 53 3.39 2.48 7.35
CA TRP A 53 3.81 1.76 6.15
C TRP A 53 5.14 2.33 5.66
N ASN A 54 6.05 1.45 5.25
CA ASN A 54 7.39 1.82 4.79
C ASN A 54 7.69 1.16 3.44
N VAL A 55 8.47 1.88 2.62
CA VAL A 55 9.13 1.34 1.43
C VAL A 55 10.64 1.47 1.60
N SER A 56 11.34 0.37 1.35
CA SER A 56 12.81 0.30 1.38
C SER A 56 13.35 0.28 -0.04
N PHE A 57 14.30 1.18 -0.29
CA PHE A 57 15.03 1.25 -1.55
C PHE A 57 16.40 0.60 -1.40
N ASP A 58 16.87 -0.07 -2.46
CA ASP A 58 18.18 -0.74 -2.53
C ASP A 58 19.36 0.24 -2.50
N ARG A 59 19.08 1.50 -2.82
CA ARG A 59 20.04 2.61 -2.83
C ARG A 59 19.31 3.93 -2.64
N SER A 60 20.07 5.01 -2.49
CA SER A 60 19.52 6.35 -2.44
C SER A 60 18.98 6.81 -3.79
N TYR A 61 17.80 7.42 -3.78
CA TYR A 61 17.20 8.05 -4.95
C TYR A 61 16.91 9.52 -4.65
N PHE A 62 17.11 10.38 -5.66
CA PHE A 62 16.60 11.74 -5.61
C PHE A 62 15.11 11.74 -5.95
N ILE A 63 14.26 11.83 -4.94
CA ILE A 63 12.80 11.79 -5.09
C ILE A 63 12.29 13.21 -5.29
N THR A 64 11.61 13.45 -6.42
CA THR A 64 11.04 14.76 -6.75
C THR A 64 9.53 14.85 -6.56
N ARG A 65 8.84 13.70 -6.44
CA ARG A 65 7.39 13.64 -6.30
C ARG A 65 6.95 12.37 -5.58
N TYR A 66 5.95 12.53 -4.72
CA TYR A 66 5.15 11.45 -4.16
C TYR A 66 3.74 11.50 -4.76
N VAL A 67 3.14 10.33 -4.99
CA VAL A 67 1.74 10.20 -5.41
C VAL A 67 1.12 9.12 -4.54
N LEU A 68 0.06 9.46 -3.82
CA LEU A 68 -0.65 8.56 -2.91
C LEU A 68 -2.06 8.33 -3.45
N TYR A 69 -2.49 7.07 -3.47
CA TYR A 69 -3.86 6.67 -3.79
C TYR A 69 -4.52 6.17 -2.51
N SER A 70 -5.63 6.79 -2.12
CA SER A 70 -6.41 6.35 -0.96
C SER A 70 -7.37 5.24 -1.36
N ALA A 71 -7.52 4.24 -0.49
CA ALA A 71 -8.65 3.33 -0.60
C ALA A 71 -9.96 4.16 -0.55
N GLY A 72 -10.89 3.84 -1.44
CA GLY A 72 -12.23 4.39 -1.39
C GLY A 72 -12.93 3.81 -0.16
N GLY A 73 -13.70 4.64 0.55
CA GLY A 73 -14.58 4.15 1.61
C GLY A 73 -15.50 3.04 1.09
N PRO A 74 -16.07 2.19 1.96
CA PRO A 74 -16.87 1.05 1.55
C PRO A 74 -18.03 1.51 0.67
N THR A 75 -17.92 1.25 -0.63
CA THR A 75 -19.05 1.36 -1.55
C THR A 75 -19.82 0.05 -1.45
N GLY A 76 -20.68 -0.03 -0.42
CA GLY A 76 -21.61 -1.15 -0.19
C GLY A 76 -20.96 -2.38 0.43
N MET A 77 -20.52 -2.27 1.68
CA MET A 77 -20.51 -3.41 2.60
C MET A 77 -21.90 -3.62 3.17
#